data_AF-A0A925I4Q0-F1
#
_entry.id   AF-A0A925I4Q0-F1
#
_cell.length_a   1.000
_cell.length_b   1.000
_cell.length_c   1.000
_cell.angle_alpha   90.00
_cell.angle_beta   90.00
_cell.angle_gamma   90.00
#
_symmetry.space_group_name_H-M   'P 1'
#
loop_
_entity.id
_entity.type
_entity.pdbx_description
1 polymer ?
#
loop_
_entity_poly.entity_id
_entity_poly.type
_entity_poly.pdbx_seq_one_letter_code
_entity_poly.pdbx_strand_id
1 'polypeptide(L)'
;LTFQNWGKRYGILVEDEKFILKKTVDKALYSLKDKRLMVQIKEKEEALKKVMPHQEIEALLLELKYLYVVRERVNKLQGRTIIK
;
A
#
# COMPACT_ATOMS: atom_id res chain seq x y z
N LEU A 1 21.70 13.85 31.15
CA LEU A 1 20.29 13.40 31.21
C LEU A 1 20.00 12.59 29.96
N THR A 2 19.86 11.27 30.08
CA THR A 2 19.50 10.40 28.94
C THR A 2 18.02 10.59 28.56
N PHE A 3 17.68 10.47 27.28
CA PHE A 3 16.31 10.67 26.75
C PHE A 3 15.23 9.84 27.46
N GLN A 4 15.60 8.66 28.00
CA GLN A 4 14.73 7.81 28.82
C GLN A 4 14.16 8.53 30.07
N ASN A 5 14.85 9.52 30.62
CA ASN A 5 14.41 10.22 31.83
C ASN A 5 13.34 11.29 31.56
N TRP A 6 13.16 11.73 30.31
CA TRP A 6 12.15 12.74 29.95
C TRP A 6 10.73 12.16 29.95
N GLY A 7 10.55 10.93 29.44
CA GLY A 7 9.26 10.25 29.43
C GLY A 7 8.70 9.97 30.83
N LYS A 8 9.56 9.61 31.80
CA LYS A 8 9.15 9.35 33.19
C LYS A 8 8.87 10.61 34.01
N ARG A 9 9.54 11.72 33.72
CA ARG A 9 9.42 12.96 34.53
C ARG A 9 8.40 13.96 33.98
N TYR A 10 8.22 14.00 32.66
CA TYR A 10 7.45 15.05 32.01
C TYR A 10 6.34 14.51 31.09
N GLY A 11 6.21 13.19 30.95
CA GLY A 11 5.27 12.59 30.00
C GLY A 11 5.63 12.85 28.53
N ILE A 12 6.83 13.37 28.26
CA ILE A 12 7.29 13.72 26.92
C ILE A 12 7.92 12.48 26.28
N LEU A 13 7.24 11.93 25.27
CA LEU A 13 7.80 10.89 24.41
C LEU A 13 8.70 11.55 23.36
N VAL A 14 10.01 11.36 23.49
CA VAL A 14 10.97 11.70 22.44
C VAL A 14 11.20 10.43 21.62
N GLU A 15 10.60 10.36 20.44
CA GLU A 15 10.84 9.26 19.50
C GLU A 15 12.24 9.39 18.86
N ASP A 16 12.91 8.26 18.64
CA ASP A 16 14.17 8.22 17.91
C ASP A 16 13.93 8.66 16.45
N GLU A 17 14.72 9.61 15.97
CA GLU A 17 14.65 10.13 14.61
C GLU A 17 14.72 9.01 13.57
N LYS A 18 15.48 7.93 13.84
CA LYS A 18 15.54 6.74 12.97
C LYS A 18 14.17 6.08 12.79
N PHE A 19 13.36 6.06 13.84
CA PHE A 19 12.02 5.46 13.81
C PHE A 19 11.05 6.32 12.98
N ILE A 20 11.10 7.64 13.15
CA ILE A 20 10.32 8.60 12.37
C ILE A 20 10.70 8.51 10.88
N LEU A 21 12.00 8.45 10.58
CA LEU A 21 12.50 8.32 9.21
C LEU A 21 11.99 7.03 8.57
N LYS A 22 12.10 5.89 9.27
CA LYS A 22 11.61 4.60 8.79
C LYS A 22 10.12 4.65 8.44
N LYS A 23 9.29 5.18 9.34
CA LYS A 23 7.84 5.32 9.11
C LYS A 23 7.52 6.18 7.89
N THR A 24 8.30 7.25 7.67
CA THR A 24 8.14 8.14 6.53
C THR A 24 8.51 7.46 5.22
N VAL A 25 9.64 6.74 5.20
CA VAL A 25 10.08 5.95 4.03
C VAL A 25 9.08 4.85 3.70
N ASP A 26 8.60 4.10 4.70
CA ASP A 26 7.60 3.05 4.52
C ASP A 26 6.30 3.62 3.91
N LYS A 27 5.82 4.75 4.43
CA LYS A 27 4.64 5.43 3.89
C LYS A 27 4.84 5.86 2.43
N ALA A 28 6.00 6.43 2.10
CA ALA A 28 6.33 6.81 0.73
C ALA A 28 6.39 5.58 -0.19
N LEU A 29 7.02 4.50 0.26
CA LEU A 29 7.10 3.24 -0.48
C LEU A 29 5.72 2.65 -0.78
N TYR A 30 4.84 2.58 0.22
CA TYR A 30 3.48 2.07 0.01
C TYR A 30 2.65 2.97 -0.90
N SER A 31 2.84 4.30 -0.83
CA SER A 31 2.20 5.26 -1.75
C SER A 31 2.61 5.00 -3.21
N LEU A 32 3.90 4.79 -3.46
CA LEU A 32 4.40 4.46 -4.79
C LEU A 32 3.89 3.10 -5.28
N LYS A 33 3.82 2.10 -4.40
CA LYS A 33 3.24 0.78 -4.73
C LYS A 33 1.77 0.88 -5.12
N ASP A 34 0.96 1.65 -4.39
CA ASP A 34 -0.46 1.85 -4.71
C ASP A 34 -0.64 2.51 -6.09
N LYS A 35 0.13 3.56 -6.38
CA LYS A 35 0.12 4.22 -7.71
C LYS A 35 0.45 3.23 -8.83
N ARG A 36 1.49 2.40 -8.66
CA ARG A 36 1.87 1.38 -9.64
C ARG A 36 0.77 0.34 -9.84
N LEU A 37 0.15 -0.13 -8.77
CA LEU A 37 -0.95 -1.09 -8.85
C LEU A 37 -2.16 -0.49 -9.57
N MET A 38 -2.49 0.78 -9.33
CA MET A 38 -3.57 1.45 -10.06
C MET A 38 -3.33 1.51 -11.57
N VAL A 39 -2.10 1.80 -11.99
CA VAL A 39 -1.75 1.81 -13.43
C VAL A 39 -1.93 0.41 -14.02
N GLN A 40 -1.42 -0.62 -13.34
CA GLN A 40 -1.55 -2.01 -13.81
C GLN A 40 -3.01 -2.47 -13.88
N ILE A 41 -3.82 -2.16 -12.88
CA ILE A 41 -5.26 -2.48 -12.88
C ILE A 41 -5.92 -1.80 -14.09
N LYS A 42 -5.68 -0.51 -14.29
CA LYS A 42 -6.26 0.24 -15.41
C LYS A 42 -5.85 -0.34 -16.76
N GLU A 43 -4.57 -0.66 -16.95
CA GLU A 43 -4.08 -1.28 -18.18
C GLU A 43 -4.77 -2.63 -18.47
N LYS A 44 -5.00 -3.44 -17.43
CA LYS A 44 -5.66 -4.74 -17.55
C LYS A 44 -7.17 -4.60 -17.80
N GLU A 45 -7.82 -3.63 -17.17
CA GLU A 45 -9.23 -3.27 -17.44
C GLU A 45 -9.42 -2.77 -18.87
N GLU A 46 -8.50 -1.94 -19.39
CA GLU A 46 -8.50 -1.53 -20.80
C GLU A 46 -8.24 -2.71 -21.76
N ALA A 47 -7.39 -3.66 -21.37
CA ALA A 47 -7.16 -4.87 -22.16
C ALA A 47 -8.44 -5.73 -22.31
N LEU A 48 -9.26 -5.84 -21.25
CA LEU A 48 -10.53 -6.57 -21.27
C LEU A 48 -11.58 -5.98 -22.23
N LYS A 49 -11.45 -4.70 -22.60
CA LYS A 49 -12.35 -4.06 -23.56
C LYS A 49 -12.07 -4.47 -25.01
N LYS A 50 -10.94 -5.13 -25.27
CA LYS A 50 -10.56 -5.58 -26.61
C LYS A 50 -11.24 -6.90 -26.93
N VAL A 51 -11.50 -7.14 -28.21
CA VAL A 51 -11.97 -8.45 -28.68
C VAL A 51 -10.83 -9.43 -28.53
N MET A 52 -11.01 -10.46 -27.69
CA MET A 52 -9.98 -11.46 -27.41
C MET A 52 -10.59 -12.84 -27.13
N PRO A 53 -9.82 -13.93 -27.33
CA PRO A 53 -10.28 -15.30 -27.06
C PRO A 53 -10.68 -15.50 -25.60
N HIS A 54 -11.66 -16.39 -25.35
CA HIS A 54 -12.22 -16.63 -24.02
C HIS A 54 -11.17 -17.04 -22.97
N GLN A 55 -10.20 -17.88 -23.35
CA GLN A 55 -9.11 -18.30 -22.46
C GLN A 55 -8.23 -17.12 -22.00
N GLU A 56 -7.99 -16.14 -22.87
CA GLU A 56 -7.21 -14.96 -22.52
C GLU A 56 -7.99 -14.01 -21.60
N ILE A 57 -9.32 -13.98 -21.73
CA ILE A 57 -10.21 -13.24 -20.82
C ILE A 57 -10.12 -13.83 -19.41
N GLU A 58 -10.21 -15.15 -19.26
CA GLU A 58 -10.12 -15.81 -17.94
C GLU A 58 -8.76 -15.55 -17.27
N ALA A 59 -7.67 -15.65 -18.03
CA ALA A 59 -6.33 -15.33 -17.52
C ALA A 59 -6.23 -13.89 -17.04
N LEU A 60 -6.74 -12.93 -17.84
CA LEU A 60 -6.78 -11.51 -17.45
C LEU A 60 -7.62 -11.29 -16.19
N LEU A 61 -8.79 -11.89 -16.08
CA LEU A 61 -9.66 -11.74 -14.91
C LEU A 61 -9.00 -12.29 -13.64
N LEU A 62 -8.26 -13.41 -13.74
CA LEU A 62 -7.51 -13.97 -12.63
C LEU A 62 -6.39 -13.02 -12.16
N GLU A 63 -5.63 -12.47 -13.11
CA GLU A 63 -4.60 -11.47 -12.82
C GLU A 63 -5.20 -10.21 -12.17
N LEU A 64 -6.33 -9.74 -12.69
CA LEU A 64 -7.01 -8.53 -12.21
C LEU A 64 -7.52 -8.72 -10.78
N LYS A 65 -8.09 -9.90 -10.49
CA LYS A 65 -8.46 -10.30 -9.12
C LYS A 65 -7.26 -10.32 -8.19
N TYR A 66 -6.12 -10.86 -8.64
CA TYR A 66 -4.88 -10.86 -7.85
C TYR A 66 -4.40 -9.44 -7.57
N LEU A 67 -4.38 -8.55 -8.57
CA LEU A 67 -3.98 -7.15 -8.39
C LEU A 67 -4.87 -6.42 -7.38
N TYR A 68 -6.18 -6.66 -7.39
CA TYR A 68 -7.09 -6.10 -6.38
C TYR A 68 -6.77 -6.58 -4.96
N VAL A 69 -6.48 -7.88 -4.77
CA VAL A 69 -6.07 -8.42 -3.45
C VAL A 69 -4.77 -7.78 -2.98
N VAL A 70 -3.79 -7.62 -3.86
CA VAL A 70 -2.51 -6.97 -3.52
C VAL A 70 -2.74 -5.50 -3.15
N ARG A 71 -3.59 -4.78 -3.89
CA ARG A 71 -3.95 -3.39 -3.58
C ARG A 71 -4.64 -3.26 -2.23
N GLU A 72 -5.56 -4.17 -1.89
CA GLU A 72 -6.20 -4.19 -0.57
C GLU A 72 -5.18 -4.33 0.56
N ARG A 73 -4.17 -5.20 0.39
CA ARG A 73 -3.06 -5.34 1.35
C ARG A 73 -2.25 -4.05 1.48
N VAL A 74 -1.94 -3.39 0.37
CA VAL A 74 -1.22 -2.10 0.39
C VAL A 74 -2.03 -1.01 1.08
N ASN A 75 -3.35 -0.94 0.86
CA ASN A 75 -4.23 -0.01 1.56
C ASN A 75 -4.21 -0.22 3.08
N LYS A 76 -4.27 -1.47 3.54
CA LYS A 76 -4.13 -1.80 4.97
C LYS A 76 -2.79 -1.33 5.53
N LEU A 77 -1.69 -1.52 4.80
CA LEU A 77 -0.35 -1.06 5.20
C LEU A 77 -0.23 0.47 5.25
N GLN A 78 -1.04 1.19 4.47
CA GLN A 78 -1.14 2.66 4.53
C GLN A 78 -2.06 3.15 5.66
N GLY A 79 -2.73 2.26 6.41
CA GLY A 79 -3.75 2.63 7.38
C GLY A 79 -5.09 3.04 6.75
N ARG A 80 -5.31 2.73 5.47
CA ARG A 80 -6.58 2.93 4.78
C ARG A 80 -7.42 1.66 4.89
N THR A 81 -8.22 1.55 5.93
CA THR A 81 -9.23 0.47 6.02
C THR A 81 -10.46 0.90 5.21
N ILE A 82 -10.77 0.18 4.13
CA ILE A 82 -12.05 0.36 3.43
C ILE A 82 -13.11 -0.34 4.27
N ILE A 83 -13.90 0.42 5.04
CA ILE A 83 -15.11 -0.09 5.69
C ILE A 83 -16.19 -0.17 4.60
N LYS A 84 -16.73 -1.37 4.38
CA LYS A 84 -17.84 -1.62 3.45
C LYS A 84 -19.17 -1.56 4.18
#